data_AF-W1Y484-F1
#
_entry.id   AF-W1Y484-F1
#
_cell.length_a   1.000
_cell.length_b   1.000
_cell.length_c   1.000
_cell.angle_alpha   90.00
_cell.angle_beta   90.00
_cell.angle_gamma   90.00
#
_symmetry.space_group_name_H-M   'P 1'
#
loop_
_entity.id
_entity.type
_entity.pdbx_description
1 polymer ?
#
loop_
_entity_poly.entity_id
_entity_poly.type
_entity_poly.pdbx_seq_one_letter_code
_entity_poly.pdbx_strand_id
1 'polypeptide(L)'
;MTRLAEILDQMSAVLNDLKTVMDQEQQHLSMGQINGSQLQWITEQKSSLLATLDYLEQLRRKEPNSANSVDISQRWQDITVKTQQLRQMNQ
;
A
#
# COMPACT_ATOMS: atom_id res chain seq x y z
N MET A 1 3.04 7.86 -21.07
CA MET A 1 3.27 7.71 -19.62
C MET A 1 4.67 7.13 -19.43
N THR A 2 5.44 7.63 -18.48
CA THR A 2 6.75 7.04 -18.14
C THR A 2 6.54 5.85 -17.22
N ARG A 3 7.42 4.85 -17.30
CA ARG A 3 7.37 3.64 -16.47
C ARG A 3 7.31 3.94 -14.96
N LEU A 4 7.97 5.01 -14.53
CA LEU A 4 7.91 5.52 -13.17
C LEU A 4 6.48 5.97 -12.76
N ALA A 5 5.76 6.65 -13.65
CA ALA A 5 4.39 7.08 -13.37
C ALA A 5 3.43 5.90 -13.19
N GLU A 6 3.60 4.84 -13.99
CA GLU A 6 2.82 3.59 -13.87
C GLU A 6 3.09 2.89 -12.53
N ILE A 7 4.36 2.81 -12.12
CA ILE A 7 4.74 2.23 -10.82
C ILE A 7 4.08 3.01 -9.68
N LEU A 8 4.12 4.35 -9.72
CA LEU A 8 3.50 5.18 -8.68
C LEU A 8 1.97 5.03 -8.64
N ASP A 9 1.33 4.96 -9.80
CA ASP A 9 -0.11 4.74 -9.90
C ASP A 9 -0.48 3.40 -9.26
N GLN A 10 0.29 2.36 -9.56
CA GLN A 10 0.08 1.02 -9.01
C GLN A 10 0.36 0.97 -7.50
N MET A 11 1.39 1.66 -7.00
CA MET A 11 1.63 1.79 -5.55
C MET A 11 0.46 2.48 -4.86
N SER A 12 -0.12 3.52 -5.47
CA SER A 12 -1.29 4.21 -4.91
C SER A 12 -2.52 3.30 -4.85
N ALA A 13 -2.76 2.50 -5.89
CA ALA A 13 -3.83 1.50 -5.90
C ALA A 13 -3.64 0.46 -4.79
N VAL A 14 -2.45 -0.14 -4.68
CA VAL A 14 -2.12 -1.12 -3.64
C VAL A 14 -2.27 -0.53 -2.23
N LEU A 15 -1.90 0.73 -2.02
CA LEU A 15 -2.09 1.40 -0.73
C LEU A 15 -3.57 1.62 -0.39
N ASN A 16 -4.42 1.94 -1.37
CA ASN A 16 -5.87 2.06 -1.13
C ASN A 16 -6.50 0.71 -0.79
N ASP A 17 -6.07 -0.36 -1.46
CA ASP A 17 -6.52 -1.72 -1.16
C ASP A 17 -6.05 -2.15 0.24
N LEU A 18 -4.78 -1.87 0.57
CA LEU A 18 -4.20 -2.17 1.87
C LEU A 18 -4.95 -1.43 2.99
N LYS A 19 -5.31 -0.17 2.76
CA LYS A 19 -6.16 0.60 3.68
C LYS A 19 -7.49 -0.11 3.94
N THR A 20 -8.16 -0.53 2.88
CA THR A 20 -9.46 -1.21 2.97
C THR A 20 -9.36 -2.52 3.75
N VAL A 21 -8.32 -3.32 3.47
CA VAL A 21 -8.06 -4.58 4.16
C VAL A 21 -7.74 -4.35 5.65
N MET A 22 -6.96 -3.31 5.97
CA MET A 22 -6.66 -2.96 7.36
C MET A 22 -7.86 -2.42 8.13
N ASP A 23 -8.69 -1.58 7.51
CA ASP A 23 -9.94 -1.10 8.10
C ASP A 23 -10.89 -2.29 8.38
N GLN A 24 -10.96 -3.28 7.48
CA GLN A 24 -11.69 -4.53 7.71
C GLN A 24 -11.09 -5.35 8.87
N GLU A 25 -9.77 -5.54 8.89
CA GLU A 25 -9.05 -6.22 9.98
C GLU A 25 -9.43 -5.62 11.35
N GLN A 26 -9.36 -4.29 11.46
CA GLN A 26 -9.65 -3.57 12.70
C GLN A 26 -11.13 -3.68 13.10
N GLN A 27 -12.06 -3.61 12.14
CA GLN A 27 -13.48 -3.82 12.41
C GLN A 27 -13.77 -5.23 12.94
N HIS A 28 -13.21 -6.26 12.32
CA HIS A 28 -13.37 -7.65 12.75
C HIS A 28 -12.80 -7.89 14.16
N LEU A 29 -11.63 -7.31 14.47
CA LEU A 29 -11.03 -7.36 15.79
C LEU A 29 -11.90 -6.64 16.84
N SER A 30 -12.51 -5.51 16.48
CA SER A 30 -13.33 -4.70 17.37
C SER A 30 -14.71 -5.32 17.67
N MET A 31 -15.28 -6.08 16.74
CA MET A 31 -16.60 -6.70 16.90
C MET A 31 -16.61 -7.91 17.86
N GLY A 32 -15.45 -8.39 18.34
CA GLY A 32 -15.34 -9.48 19.31
C GLY A 32 -15.76 -10.87 18.81
N GLN A 33 -16.44 -10.98 17.66
CA GLN A 33 -16.69 -12.22 16.93
C GLN A 33 -15.60 -12.40 15.87
N ILE A 34 -14.44 -12.89 16.30
CA ILE A 34 -13.32 -13.18 15.41
C ILE A 34 -13.62 -14.47 14.65
N ASN A 35 -14.12 -14.34 13.42
CA ASN A 35 -14.09 -15.43 12.45
C ASN A 35 -12.63 -15.69 12.07
N GLY A 36 -11.98 -16.65 12.73
CA GLY A 36 -10.54 -16.94 12.54
C GLY A 36 -10.16 -17.15 11.07
N SER A 37 -11.03 -17.75 10.26
CA SER A 37 -10.84 -17.92 8.82
C SER A 37 -10.91 -16.61 8.02
N GLN A 38 -11.82 -15.69 8.36
CA GLN A 38 -11.88 -14.36 7.74
C GLN A 38 -10.67 -13.52 8.15
N LEU A 39 -10.30 -13.50 9.43
CA LEU A 39 -9.15 -12.75 9.90
C LEU A 39 -7.84 -13.27 9.28
N GLN A 40 -7.70 -14.59 9.16
CA GLN A 40 -6.56 -15.21 8.48
C GLN A 40 -6.50 -14.77 7.01
N TRP A 41 -7.62 -14.84 6.29
CA TRP A 41 -7.67 -14.39 4.89
C TRP A 41 -7.34 -12.89 4.74
N ILE A 42 -7.84 -12.03 5.62
CA ILE A 42 -7.52 -10.60 5.66
C ILE A 42 -6.02 -10.39 5.91
N THR A 43 -5.43 -11.15 6.83
CA THR A 43 -3.99 -11.08 7.15
C THR A 43 -3.13 -11.53 5.97
N GLU A 44 -3.54 -12.57 5.25
CA GLU A 44 -2.88 -13.06 4.04
C GLU A 44 -2.97 -12.03 2.91
N GLN A 45 -4.15 -11.44 2.69
CA GLN A 45 -4.35 -10.37 1.71
C GLN A 45 -3.46 -9.17 2.00
N LYS A 46 -3.42 -8.71 3.25
CA LYS A 46 -2.54 -7.64 3.71
C LYS A 46 -1.07 -7.96 3.43
N SER A 47 -0.64 -9.19 3.72
CA SER A 47 0.74 -9.64 3.46
C SER A 47 1.07 -9.65 1.96
N SER A 48 0.14 -10.09 1.12
CA SER A 48 0.28 -10.07 -0.34
C SER A 48 0.38 -8.64 -0.90
N LEU A 49 -0.45 -7.72 -0.39
CA LEU A 49 -0.42 -6.31 -0.77
C LEU A 49 0.89 -5.63 -0.32
N LEU A 50 1.37 -5.93 0.88
CA LEU A 50 2.68 -5.46 1.35
C LEU A 50 3.84 -5.98 0.50
N ALA A 51 3.83 -7.27 0.13
CA ALA A 51 4.83 -7.84 -0.77
C ALA A 51 4.79 -7.19 -2.16
N THR A 52 3.58 -6.92 -2.68
CA THR A 52 3.40 -6.21 -3.96
C THR A 52 3.93 -4.78 -3.87
N LEU A 53 3.66 -4.06 -2.78
CA LEU A 53 4.16 -2.71 -2.54
C LEU A 53 5.69 -2.68 -2.48
N ASP A 54 6.30 -3.64 -1.77
CA ASP A 54 7.77 -3.77 -1.69
C ASP A 54 8.39 -4.03 -3.07
N TYR A 55 7.79 -4.92 -3.87
CA TYR A 55 8.22 -5.18 -5.24
C TYR A 55 8.15 -3.92 -6.12
N LEU A 56 7.06 -3.14 -6.03
CA LEU A 56 6.91 -1.88 -6.76
C LEU A 56 7.94 -0.84 -6.32
N GLU A 57 8.24 -0.75 -5.03
CA GLU A 57 9.29 0.15 -4.53
C GLU A 57 10.67 -0.25 -5.05
N GLN A 58 10.98 -1.56 -5.09
CA GLN A 58 12.22 -2.05 -5.69
C GLN A 58 12.32 -1.73 -7.18
N LEU A 59 11.23 -1.89 -7.93
CA LEU A 59 11.16 -1.48 -9.34
C LEU A 59 11.42 0.02 -9.49
N ARG A 60 10.77 0.84 -8.65
CA ARG A 60 10.94 2.30 -8.65
C ARG A 60 12.40 2.71 -8.41
N ARG A 61 13.12 2.02 -7.52
CA ARG A 61 14.55 2.28 -7.23
C ARG A 61 15.48 1.92 -8.38
N LYS A 62 15.08 0.96 -9.23
CA LYS A 62 15.84 0.54 -10.42
C LYS A 62 15.63 1.48 -11.59
N GLU A 63 14.51 2.19 -11.63
CA GLU A 63 14.24 3.19 -12.66
C GLU A 63 15.07 4.45 -12.40
N PRO A 64 15.85 4.93 -13.39
CA PRO A 64 16.61 6.16 -13.25
C PRO A 64 15.65 7.34 -13.02
N ASN A 65 15.99 8.21 -12.07
CA ASN A 65 15.19 9.36 -11.63
C ASN A 65 15.17 10.51 -12.67
N SER A 66 15.22 10.17 -13.98
CA SER A 66 15.29 11.14 -15.08
C SER A 66 13.98 11.89 -15.29
N ALA A 67 12.88 11.38 -14.72
CA ALA A 67 11.58 12.02 -14.71
C ALA A 67 11.35 12.76 -13.38
N ASN A 68 12.23 13.69 -13.02
CA ASN A 68 12.01 14.65 -11.92
C ASN A 68 10.96 15.69 -12.33
N SER A 69 9.73 15.26 -12.60
CA SER A 69 8.60 16.18 -12.74
C SER A 69 8.00 16.48 -11.36
N VAL A 70 7.45 17.68 -11.21
CA VAL A 70 6.72 18.09 -10.00
C VAL A 70 5.58 17.10 -9.70
N ASP A 71 4.91 16.59 -10.74
CA ASP A 71 3.82 15.60 -10.61
C ASP A 71 4.28 14.27 -9.97
N ILE A 72 5.43 13.74 -10.40
CA ILE A 72 5.99 12.50 -9.87
C ILE A 72 6.43 12.67 -8.42
N SER A 73 7.00 13.84 -8.09
CA SER A 73 7.41 14.17 -6.72
C SER A 73 6.21 14.28 -5.79
N GLN A 74 5.11 14.88 -6.26
CA GLN A 74 3.89 15.04 -5.47
C GLN A 74 3.17 13.70 -5.25
N ARG A 75 3.04 12.88 -6.31
CA ARG A 75 2.53 11.51 -6.20
C ARG A 75 3.34 10.67 -5.20
N TRP A 76 4.66 10.78 -5.25
CA TRP A 76 5.53 10.08 -4.30
C TRP A 76 5.33 10.53 -2.85
N GLN A 77 5.15 11.84 -2.64
CA GLN A 77 4.86 12.38 -1.33
C GLN A 77 3.54 11.82 -0.78
N ASP A 78 2.47 11.79 -1.59
CA ASP A 78 1.18 11.23 -1.20
C ASP A 78 1.27 9.74 -0.84
N ILE A 79 2.00 8.95 -1.64
CA ILE A 79 2.26 7.52 -1.38
C ILE A 79 2.99 7.34 -0.05
N THR A 80 4.00 8.16 0.21
CA THR A 80 4.80 8.09 1.46
C THR A 80 3.93 8.42 2.68
N VAL A 81 3.12 9.49 2.59
CA VAL A 81 2.19 9.88 3.66
C VAL A 81 1.17 8.79 3.93
N LYS A 82 0.54 8.23 2.88
CA LYS A 82 -0.41 7.12 3.03
C LYS A 82 0.24 5.89 3.65
N THR A 83 1.43 5.52 3.20
CA THR A 83 2.17 4.36 3.74
C THR A 83 2.46 4.56 5.24
N GLN A 84 2.83 5.77 5.63
CA GLN A 84 3.09 6.10 7.04
C GLN A 84 1.81 6.06 7.89
N GLN A 85 0.69 6.56 7.36
CA GLN A 85 -0.63 6.44 8.01
C GLN A 85 -1.04 4.98 8.20
N LEU A 86 -0.87 4.14 7.18
CA LEU A 86 -1.16 2.71 7.28
C LEU A 86 -0.26 2.02 8.30
N ARG A 87 1.03 2.36 8.34
CA ARG A 87 1.94 1.84 9.37
C ARG A 87 1.48 2.23 10.78
N GLN A 88 0.98 3.46 10.98
CA GLN A 88 0.44 3.90 12.26
C GLN A 88 -0.85 3.18 12.63
N MET A 89 -1.75 2.93 11.68
CA MET A 89 -2.96 2.12 11.90
C MET A 89 -2.64 0.67 12.26
N ASN A 90 -1.43 0.19 11.97
CA ASN A 90 -1.00 -1.16 12.30
C ASN A 90 -0.30 -1.31 13.66
N GLN A 91 0.07 -0.20 14.32
CA GLN A 91 0.68 -0.20 15.65
C GLN A 91 -0.39 -0.31 16.74
#